data_AF-A0A2G6E9J9-F1
#
_entry.id   AF-A0A2G6E9J9-F1
#
_cell.length_a   1.000
_cell.length_b   1.000
_cell.length_c   1.000
_cell.angle_alpha   90.00
_cell.angle_beta   90.00
_cell.angle_gamma   90.00
#
_symmetry.space_group_name_H-M   'P 1'
#
loop_
_entity.id
_entity.type
_entity.pdbx_description
1 polymer ?
#
loop_
_entity_poly.entity_id
_entity_poly.type
_entity_poly.pdbx_seq_one_letter_code
_entity_poly.pdbx_strand_id
1 'polypeptide(L)'
;MKMKWFNTGVVFVGALVLLYTAVGALVWREQHSRQQAVQFERQQQAQNDMAQVQRLAEHLLSQRQTQLSAITQFLAIQPDAIRTLIRQTPMLNHLLVIENGTLRYPLASDDNWLSEQEKRFVAAMQPLINDPTLLLQSAQTSEHQNASFGWFISTHQQQTALLYWEKKNAEQLIIYGLSYALFRAELIADIDTLNLTGGLKITDNGQILLLDGAPWREDSHVLTVSRDFPHPLAQWTLSYQPVARRQDIWVRFAPTFVAVAVLSLLTLIAILIYHGMQRRIRLAQQQVQFVSQVSHELKTPLTNINLYSQLLSERNHDDAQTLRYLGVIEQESQRLTRLIQNVLDFNSAPVLSLHEVRVVELLEGIQQTFTPSFSAKGIAIHLQLDEGIDAATTVNSNRDKLTQILANLMSNAEKYAYQSQRVELRATRTRQHVILSVRDYGQGVTRQALKQLFKPFYRVNNQLTEGVSGTGIGLTICQQLAESMNASLKAENCERGMRFSVLLPVGASTGIDTSHP
;
A
#
# COMPACT_ATOMS: atom_id res chain seq x y z
N MET A 1 28.73 20.60 -2.28
CA MET A 1 28.03 19.79 -1.26
C MET A 1 26.57 19.44 -1.61
N LYS A 2 25.78 20.31 -2.27
CA LYS A 2 24.41 20.01 -2.72
C LYS A 2 24.27 18.87 -3.75
N MET A 3 25.30 18.62 -4.57
CA MET A 3 25.27 17.60 -5.63
C MET A 3 25.35 16.15 -5.13
N LYS A 4 25.95 15.91 -3.96
CA LYS A 4 26.02 14.56 -3.34
C LYS A 4 24.68 14.09 -2.76
N TRP A 5 23.81 15.01 -2.34
CA TRP A 5 22.51 14.70 -1.76
C TRP A 5 21.45 14.35 -2.81
N PHE A 6 21.53 14.95 -4.00
CA PHE A 6 20.65 14.61 -5.12
C PHE A 6 20.90 13.17 -5.60
N ASN A 7 22.16 12.76 -5.71
CA ASN A 7 22.51 11.39 -6.08
C ASN A 7 22.07 10.35 -5.03
N THR A 8 22.15 10.66 -3.74
CA THR A 8 21.74 9.71 -2.69
C THR A 8 20.22 9.54 -2.62
N GLY A 9 19.45 10.61 -2.85
CA GLY A 9 17.99 10.51 -2.98
C GLY A 9 17.55 9.68 -4.18
N VAL A 10 18.16 9.91 -5.36
CA VAL A 10 17.86 9.15 -6.59
C VAL A 10 18.21 7.67 -6.44
N VAL A 11 19.36 7.36 -5.83
CA VAL A 11 19.77 5.96 -5.56
C VAL A 11 18.79 5.27 -4.59
N PHE A 12 18.31 5.98 -3.57
CA PHE A 12 17.33 5.44 -2.63
C PHE A 12 15.98 5.16 -3.29
N VAL A 13 15.46 6.08 -4.10
CA VAL A 13 14.22 5.86 -4.85
C VAL A 13 14.38 4.71 -5.83
N GLY A 14 15.51 4.62 -6.53
CA GLY A 14 15.81 3.51 -7.42
C GLY A 14 15.84 2.16 -6.71
N ALA A 15 16.45 2.08 -5.52
CA ALA A 15 16.47 0.87 -4.70
C ALA A 15 15.07 0.47 -4.23
N LEU A 16 14.23 1.44 -3.85
CA LEU A 16 12.84 1.20 -3.46
C LEU A 16 12.03 0.61 -4.61
N VAL A 17 12.12 1.21 -5.80
CA VAL A 17 11.44 0.72 -7.01
C VAL A 17 11.90 -0.70 -7.34
N LEU A 18 13.20 -0.97 -7.31
CA LEU A 18 13.73 -2.32 -7.53
C LEU A 18 13.17 -3.32 -6.51
N LEU A 19 13.11 -2.96 -5.23
CA LEU A 19 12.53 -3.82 -4.19
C LEU A 19 11.05 -4.11 -4.46
N TYR A 20 10.25 -3.08 -4.79
CA TYR A 20 8.82 -3.24 -5.11
C TYR A 20 8.62 -4.12 -6.36
N THR A 21 9.42 -3.92 -7.40
CA THR A 21 9.34 -4.75 -8.61
C THR A 21 9.75 -6.19 -8.34
N ALA A 22 10.76 -6.44 -7.52
CA ALA A 22 11.19 -7.78 -7.14
C ALA A 22 10.11 -8.52 -6.32
N VAL A 23 9.49 -7.83 -5.36
CA VAL A 23 8.36 -8.39 -4.58
C VAL A 23 7.18 -8.69 -5.51
N GLY A 24 6.83 -7.76 -6.41
CA GLY A 24 5.78 -7.98 -7.40
C GLY A 24 6.05 -9.19 -8.30
N ALA A 25 7.29 -9.37 -8.76
CA ALA A 25 7.68 -10.50 -9.60
C ALA A 25 7.63 -11.84 -8.86
N LEU A 26 8.06 -11.90 -7.60
CA LEU A 26 7.98 -13.10 -6.77
C LEU A 26 6.53 -13.53 -6.55
N VAL A 27 5.65 -12.58 -6.27
CA VAL A 27 4.22 -12.84 -6.11
C VAL A 27 3.62 -13.35 -7.42
N TRP A 28 3.91 -12.66 -8.53
CA TRP A 28 3.40 -13.07 -9.84
C TRP A 28 3.81 -14.51 -10.16
N ARG A 29 5.07 -14.86 -9.90
CA ARG A 29 5.60 -16.22 -10.09
C ARG A 29 4.89 -17.24 -9.19
N GLU A 30 4.70 -16.94 -7.91
CA GLU A 30 4.01 -17.83 -6.97
C GLU A 30 2.55 -18.05 -7.37
N GLN A 31 1.85 -16.98 -7.77
CA GLN A 31 0.46 -17.09 -8.24
C GLN A 31 0.37 -17.90 -9.53
N HIS A 32 1.28 -17.68 -10.48
CA HIS A 32 1.31 -18.43 -11.74
C HIS A 32 1.56 -19.93 -11.49
N SER A 33 2.48 -20.26 -10.59
CA SER A 33 2.77 -21.65 -10.19
C SER A 33 1.54 -22.32 -9.57
N ARG A 34 0.85 -21.63 -8.65
CA ARG A 34 -0.39 -22.14 -8.04
C ARG A 34 -1.51 -22.36 -9.05
N GLN A 35 -1.65 -21.48 -10.05
CA GLN A 35 -2.65 -21.66 -11.10
C GLN A 35 -2.41 -22.93 -11.92
N GLN A 36 -1.15 -23.19 -12.29
CA GLN A 36 -0.78 -24.42 -13.00
C GLN A 36 -1.02 -25.66 -12.13
N ALA A 37 -0.66 -25.61 -10.85
CA ALA A 37 -0.89 -26.72 -9.91
C ALA A 37 -2.38 -27.05 -9.76
N VAL A 38 -3.24 -26.04 -9.60
CA VAL A 38 -4.71 -26.23 -9.48
C VAL A 38 -5.30 -26.81 -10.77
N GLN A 39 -4.83 -26.38 -11.94
CA GLN A 39 -5.28 -26.95 -13.23
C GLN A 39 -4.86 -28.42 -13.35
N PHE A 40 -3.63 -28.74 -13.00
CA PHE A 40 -3.11 -30.10 -13.01
C PHE A 40 -3.87 -31.02 -12.05
N GLU A 41 -4.11 -30.57 -10.82
CA GLU A 41 -4.90 -31.31 -9.82
C GLU A 41 -6.31 -31.61 -10.33
N ARG A 42 -6.98 -30.62 -10.95
CA ARG A 42 -8.31 -30.81 -11.54
C ARG A 42 -8.32 -31.81 -12.69
N GLN A 43 -7.28 -31.80 -13.52
CA GLN A 43 -7.16 -32.75 -14.62
C GLN A 43 -6.91 -34.18 -14.10
N GLN A 44 -6.06 -34.34 -13.08
CA GLN A 44 -5.87 -35.63 -12.42
C GLN A 44 -7.14 -36.16 -11.77
N GLN A 45 -7.88 -35.28 -11.07
CA GLN A 45 -9.15 -35.65 -10.47
C GLN A 45 -10.15 -36.11 -11.54
N ALA A 46 -10.30 -35.35 -12.63
CA ALA A 46 -11.16 -35.73 -13.75
C ALA A 46 -10.79 -37.10 -14.33
N GLN A 47 -9.50 -37.37 -14.53
CA GLN A 47 -9.02 -38.67 -15.02
C GLN A 47 -9.34 -39.81 -14.05
N ASN A 48 -9.17 -39.60 -12.74
CA ASN A 48 -9.45 -40.60 -11.73
C ASN A 48 -10.95 -40.92 -11.65
N ASP A 49 -11.80 -39.91 -11.61
CA ASP A 49 -13.25 -40.04 -11.55
C ASP A 49 -13.79 -40.74 -12.81
N MET A 50 -13.30 -40.35 -13.99
CA MET A 50 -13.65 -41.03 -15.24
C MET A 50 -13.20 -42.49 -15.28
N ALA A 51 -12.01 -42.80 -14.76
CA ALA A 51 -11.51 -44.17 -14.68
C ALA A 51 -12.30 -45.03 -13.67
N GLN A 52 -12.93 -44.44 -12.65
CA GLN A 52 -13.86 -45.17 -11.77
C GLN A 52 -15.13 -45.57 -12.52
N VAL A 53 -15.72 -44.65 -13.29
CA VAL A 53 -16.91 -44.93 -14.10
C VAL A 53 -16.64 -46.01 -15.16
N GLN A 54 -15.49 -45.94 -15.85
CA GLN A 54 -15.10 -46.98 -16.81
C GLN A 54 -14.93 -48.35 -16.14
N ARG A 55 -14.29 -48.40 -14.96
CA ARG A 55 -14.13 -49.64 -14.19
C ARG A 55 -15.46 -50.23 -13.71
N LEU A 56 -16.48 -49.43 -13.40
CA LEU A 56 -17.82 -49.94 -13.09
C LEU A 56 -18.44 -50.65 -14.29
N ALA A 57 -18.36 -50.04 -15.48
CA ALA A 57 -18.88 -50.67 -16.70
C ALA A 57 -18.15 -51.98 -17.03
N GLU A 58 -16.82 -52.00 -16.90
CA GLU A 58 -16.01 -53.20 -17.06
C GLU A 58 -16.37 -54.28 -16.03
N HIS A 59 -16.57 -53.89 -14.77
CA HIS A 59 -16.94 -54.80 -13.70
C HIS A 59 -18.31 -55.45 -13.95
N LEU A 60 -19.32 -54.66 -14.33
CA LEU A 60 -20.64 -55.18 -14.69
C LEU A 60 -20.56 -56.14 -15.87
N LEU A 61 -19.85 -55.79 -16.94
CA LEU A 61 -19.65 -56.68 -18.09
C LEU A 61 -18.94 -57.99 -17.67
N SER A 62 -17.90 -57.91 -16.84
CA SER A 62 -17.19 -59.09 -16.34
C SER A 62 -18.05 -59.98 -15.45
N GLN A 63 -18.92 -59.38 -14.62
CA GLN A 63 -19.87 -60.10 -13.79
C GLN A 63 -20.91 -60.83 -14.66
N ARG A 64 -21.46 -60.15 -15.68
CA ARG A 64 -22.40 -60.76 -16.63
C ARG A 64 -21.76 -61.87 -17.44
N GLN A 65 -20.53 -61.66 -17.91
CA GLN A 65 -19.76 -62.68 -18.62
C GLN A 65 -19.61 -63.94 -17.75
N THR A 66 -19.18 -63.78 -16.51
CA THR A 66 -18.99 -64.90 -15.57
C THR A 66 -20.30 -65.67 -15.34
N GLN A 67 -21.41 -64.94 -15.18
CA GLN A 67 -22.74 -65.53 -15.01
C GLN A 67 -23.19 -66.29 -16.26
N LEU A 68 -22.97 -65.75 -17.46
CA LEU A 68 -23.35 -66.37 -18.72
C LEU A 68 -22.47 -67.59 -19.05
N SER A 69 -21.17 -67.54 -18.80
CA SER A 69 -20.29 -68.71 -18.95
C SER A 69 -20.69 -69.87 -18.04
N ALA A 70 -21.10 -69.58 -16.80
CA ALA A 70 -21.64 -70.60 -15.91
C ALA A 70 -22.93 -71.23 -16.47
N ILE A 71 -23.80 -70.41 -17.07
CA ILE A 71 -25.01 -70.90 -17.75
C ILE A 71 -24.65 -71.78 -18.96
N THR A 72 -23.71 -71.36 -19.80
CA THR A 72 -23.24 -72.08 -20.99
C THR A 72 -22.78 -73.50 -20.65
N GLN A 73 -22.05 -73.67 -19.54
CA GLN A 73 -21.50 -74.95 -19.11
C GLN A 73 -22.60 -76.00 -18.85
N PHE A 74 -23.74 -75.60 -18.29
CA PHE A 74 -24.84 -76.50 -17.92
C PHE A 74 -26.05 -76.40 -18.87
N LEU A 75 -25.98 -75.59 -19.92
CA LEU A 75 -27.10 -75.38 -20.83
C LEU A 75 -27.46 -76.66 -21.59
N ALA A 76 -28.66 -77.19 -21.32
CA ALA A 76 -29.27 -78.21 -22.16
C ALA A 76 -29.84 -77.58 -23.44
N ILE A 77 -29.39 -78.02 -24.62
CA ILE A 77 -29.83 -77.51 -25.92
C ILE A 77 -31.18 -78.16 -26.28
N GLN A 78 -32.20 -77.82 -25.48
CA GLN A 78 -33.60 -78.22 -25.67
C GLN A 78 -34.47 -76.94 -25.66
N PRO A 79 -35.41 -76.78 -26.61
CA PRO A 79 -36.20 -75.54 -26.72
C PRO A 79 -36.92 -75.13 -25.42
N ASP A 80 -37.51 -76.08 -24.69
CA ASP A 80 -38.22 -75.79 -23.44
C ASP A 80 -37.30 -75.37 -22.29
N ALA A 81 -36.10 -75.95 -22.23
CA ALA A 81 -35.07 -75.58 -21.25
C ALA A 81 -34.56 -74.15 -21.51
N ILE A 82 -34.31 -73.80 -22.77
CA ILE A 82 -33.87 -72.46 -23.17
C ILE A 82 -34.97 -71.41 -22.90
N ARG A 83 -36.23 -71.70 -23.25
CA ARG A 83 -37.36 -70.80 -22.95
C ARG A 83 -37.55 -70.58 -21.46
N THR A 84 -37.34 -71.62 -20.65
CA THR A 84 -37.41 -71.52 -19.19
C THR A 84 -36.26 -70.67 -18.64
N LEU A 85 -35.04 -70.85 -19.16
CA LEU A 85 -33.88 -70.03 -18.81
C LEU A 85 -34.10 -68.54 -19.12
N ILE A 86 -34.62 -68.21 -20.32
CA ILE A 86 -34.94 -66.83 -20.71
C ILE A 86 -35.98 -66.23 -19.73
N ARG A 87 -37.05 -66.97 -19.40
CA ARG A 87 -38.07 -66.51 -18.44
C ARG A 87 -37.54 -66.32 -17.02
N GLN A 88 -36.57 -67.14 -16.60
CA GLN A 88 -35.98 -67.07 -15.26
C GLN A 88 -34.82 -66.09 -15.14
N THR A 89 -34.32 -65.55 -16.25
CA THR A 89 -33.14 -64.67 -16.30
C THR A 89 -33.54 -63.30 -16.85
N PRO A 90 -33.92 -62.32 -16.01
CA PRO A 90 -34.50 -61.05 -16.46
C PRO A 90 -33.63 -60.21 -17.41
N MET A 91 -32.30 -60.39 -17.36
CA MET A 91 -31.36 -59.69 -18.24
C MET A 91 -31.27 -60.28 -19.65
N LEU A 92 -31.74 -61.52 -19.84
CA LEU A 92 -31.63 -62.27 -21.08
C LEU A 92 -32.92 -62.14 -21.87
N ASN A 93 -32.88 -61.45 -23.02
CA ASN A 93 -34.03 -61.29 -23.89
C ASN A 93 -34.14 -62.45 -24.89
N HIS A 94 -33.00 -62.84 -25.47
CA HIS A 94 -32.93 -63.82 -26.55
C HIS A 94 -31.71 -64.73 -26.40
N LEU A 95 -31.77 -65.92 -26.99
CA LEU A 95 -30.65 -66.85 -27.05
C LEU A 95 -30.63 -67.48 -28.45
N LEU A 96 -29.45 -67.55 -29.06
CA LEU A 96 -29.21 -68.25 -30.32
C LEU A 96 -28.23 -69.38 -30.06
N VAL A 97 -28.52 -70.55 -30.62
CA VAL A 97 -27.58 -71.67 -30.66
C VAL A 97 -27.30 -71.98 -32.12
N ILE A 98 -26.03 -71.87 -32.51
CA ILE A 98 -25.54 -72.26 -33.83
C ILE A 98 -24.72 -73.53 -33.64
N GLU A 99 -25.07 -74.59 -34.36
CA GLU A 99 -24.33 -75.85 -34.36
C GLU A 99 -23.96 -76.21 -35.80
N ASN A 100 -22.67 -76.48 -36.04
CA ASN A 100 -22.15 -76.81 -37.36
C ASN A 100 -22.52 -75.78 -38.45
N GLY A 101 -22.54 -74.49 -38.08
CA GLY A 101 -22.89 -73.39 -38.98
C GLY A 101 -24.40 -73.26 -39.28
N THR A 102 -25.25 -74.02 -38.60
CA THR A 102 -26.71 -73.97 -38.76
C THR A 102 -27.40 -73.49 -37.49
N LEU A 103 -28.45 -72.67 -37.62
CA LEU A 103 -29.23 -72.19 -36.49
C LEU A 103 -30.06 -73.34 -35.90
N ARG A 104 -29.69 -73.78 -34.68
CA ARG A 104 -30.37 -74.86 -33.95
C ARG A 104 -31.43 -74.34 -32.99
N TYR A 105 -31.26 -73.13 -32.45
CA TYR A 105 -32.29 -72.46 -31.68
C TYR A 105 -32.28 -70.95 -31.97
N PRO A 106 -33.46 -70.35 -32.22
CA PRO A 106 -34.76 -71.02 -32.37
C PRO A 106 -34.85 -71.81 -33.70
N LEU A 107 -35.64 -72.89 -33.74
CA LEU A 107 -35.78 -73.75 -34.92
C LEU A 107 -36.41 -72.99 -36.10
N ALA A 108 -35.73 -72.98 -37.26
CA ALA A 108 -36.21 -72.30 -38.46
C ALA A 108 -37.45 -72.95 -39.13
N SER A 109 -37.81 -74.19 -38.75
CA SER A 109 -38.87 -74.96 -39.41
C SER A 109 -40.27 -74.77 -38.84
N ASP A 110 -40.43 -74.10 -37.68
CA ASP A 110 -41.74 -73.88 -37.03
C ASP A 110 -42.04 -72.38 -36.86
N ASP A 111 -42.39 -71.74 -37.98
CA ASP A 111 -42.74 -70.32 -38.06
C ASP A 111 -43.98 -69.95 -37.18
N ASN A 112 -44.76 -70.95 -36.77
CA ASN A 112 -45.96 -70.79 -35.93
C ASN A 112 -45.70 -70.62 -34.43
N TRP A 113 -44.47 -70.84 -33.95
CA TRP A 113 -44.16 -70.82 -32.50
C TRP A 113 -43.13 -69.77 -32.06
N LEU A 114 -42.65 -68.94 -32.98
CA LEU A 114 -41.81 -67.79 -32.71
C LEU A 114 -42.67 -66.57 -32.39
N SER A 115 -42.37 -65.87 -31.30
CA SER A 115 -42.95 -64.55 -31.04
C SER A 115 -42.46 -63.55 -32.09
N GLU A 116 -43.25 -62.50 -32.37
CA GLU A 116 -42.86 -61.41 -33.27
C GLU A 116 -41.52 -60.76 -32.88
N GLN A 117 -41.19 -60.73 -31.58
CA GLN A 117 -39.91 -60.23 -31.08
C GLN A 117 -38.76 -61.16 -31.44
N GLU A 118 -38.93 -62.48 -31.30
CA GLU A 118 -37.92 -63.46 -31.69
C GLU A 118 -37.71 -63.48 -33.21
N LYS A 119 -38.76 -63.36 -34.03
CA LYS A 119 -38.64 -63.26 -35.50
C LYS A 119 -37.81 -62.04 -35.90
N ARG A 120 -38.08 -60.88 -35.30
CA ARG A 120 -37.31 -59.64 -35.53
C ARG A 120 -35.86 -59.76 -35.08
N PHE A 121 -35.62 -60.39 -33.94
CA PHE A 121 -34.27 -60.61 -33.43
C PHE A 121 -33.47 -61.55 -34.34
N VAL A 122 -34.04 -62.68 -34.77
CA VAL A 122 -33.40 -63.61 -35.71
C VAL A 122 -33.09 -62.90 -37.04
N ALA A 123 -34.04 -62.12 -37.57
CA ALA A 123 -33.82 -61.33 -38.78
C ALA A 123 -32.69 -60.30 -38.63
N ALA A 124 -32.62 -59.60 -37.48
CA ALA A 124 -31.54 -58.67 -37.16
C ALA A 124 -30.18 -59.37 -37.05
N MET A 125 -30.18 -60.63 -36.64
CA MET A 125 -28.98 -61.44 -36.44
C MET A 125 -28.60 -62.29 -37.67
N GLN A 126 -29.38 -62.22 -38.76
CA GLN A 126 -29.15 -63.00 -39.98
C GLN A 126 -27.73 -62.83 -40.55
N PRO A 127 -27.10 -61.63 -40.56
CA PRO A 127 -25.71 -61.48 -41.00
C PRO A 127 -24.73 -62.30 -40.15
N LEU A 128 -24.94 -62.33 -38.83
CA LEU A 128 -24.11 -63.08 -37.89
C LEU A 128 -24.37 -64.59 -37.94
N ILE A 129 -25.60 -65.00 -38.24
CA ILE A 129 -25.98 -66.40 -38.44
C ILE A 129 -25.35 -66.94 -39.74
N ASN A 130 -25.36 -66.13 -40.80
CA ASN A 130 -24.80 -66.51 -42.10
C ASN A 130 -23.27 -66.54 -42.10
N ASP A 131 -22.63 -65.61 -41.37
CA ASP A 131 -21.18 -65.57 -41.21
C ASP A 131 -20.78 -65.34 -39.74
N PRO A 132 -20.64 -66.44 -38.95
CA PRO A 132 -20.19 -66.36 -37.57
C PRO A 132 -18.77 -65.82 -37.39
N THR A 133 -17.97 -65.71 -38.46
CA THR A 133 -16.60 -65.16 -38.37
C THR A 133 -16.59 -63.65 -38.10
N LEU A 134 -17.70 -62.96 -38.35
CA LEU A 134 -17.89 -61.54 -38.00
C LEU A 134 -17.73 -61.29 -36.49
N LEU A 135 -18.13 -62.27 -35.65
CA LEU A 135 -17.94 -62.22 -34.20
C LEU A 135 -16.45 -62.30 -33.84
N LEU A 136 -15.68 -63.11 -34.56
CA LEU A 136 -14.24 -63.28 -34.35
C LEU A 136 -13.45 -62.06 -34.82
N GLN A 137 -13.85 -61.41 -35.92
CA GLN A 137 -13.25 -60.16 -36.39
C GLN A 137 -13.47 -59.00 -35.41
N SER A 138 -14.67 -58.90 -34.80
CA SER A 138 -14.93 -57.91 -33.75
C SER A 138 -14.17 -58.15 -32.45
N ALA A 139 -13.76 -59.40 -32.17
CA ALA A 139 -12.98 -59.76 -30.99
C ALA A 139 -11.46 -59.60 -31.19
N GLN A 140 -10.98 -59.53 -32.44
CA GLN A 140 -9.56 -59.42 -32.82
C GLN A 140 -8.92 -58.05 -32.51
N THR A 141 -9.67 -57.07 -32.02
CA THR A 141 -9.09 -55.86 -31.39
C THR A 141 -8.50 -56.13 -30.00
N SER A 142 -8.72 -57.34 -29.45
CA SER A 142 -8.10 -57.85 -28.22
C SER A 142 -6.99 -58.84 -28.60
N GLU A 143 -5.87 -58.88 -27.88
CA GLU A 143 -4.64 -59.68 -28.13
C GLU A 143 -4.81 -61.23 -28.21
N HIS A 144 -6.03 -61.75 -28.42
CA HIS A 144 -6.34 -63.18 -28.38
C HIS A 144 -6.77 -63.69 -29.75
N GLN A 145 -5.81 -64.20 -30.52
CA GLN A 145 -6.04 -64.85 -31.83
C GLN A 145 -6.92 -66.13 -31.74
N ASN A 146 -7.21 -66.63 -30.53
CA ASN A 146 -8.11 -67.75 -30.25
C ASN A 146 -9.18 -67.38 -29.19
N ALA A 147 -9.88 -66.26 -29.38
CA ALA A 147 -11.00 -65.91 -28.51
C ALA A 147 -12.09 -66.99 -28.53
N SER A 148 -12.44 -67.51 -27.35
CA SER A 148 -13.49 -68.52 -27.15
C SER A 148 -14.83 -67.89 -26.74
N PHE A 149 -14.83 -66.61 -26.39
CA PHE A 149 -16.00 -65.80 -26.09
C PHE A 149 -15.75 -64.33 -26.44
N GLY A 150 -16.81 -63.51 -26.44
CA GLY A 150 -16.69 -62.08 -26.61
C GLY A 150 -18.00 -61.33 -26.46
N TRP A 151 -17.91 -60.01 -26.39
CA TRP A 151 -19.05 -59.10 -26.44
C TRP A 151 -19.21 -58.52 -27.84
N PHE A 152 -20.44 -58.17 -28.22
CA PHE A 152 -20.73 -57.52 -29.48
C PHE A 152 -21.96 -56.63 -29.31
N ILE A 153 -21.97 -55.45 -29.92
CA ILE A 153 -23.17 -54.60 -29.95
C ILE A 153 -23.73 -54.65 -31.37
N SER A 154 -24.99 -55.08 -31.47
CA SER A 154 -25.73 -55.04 -32.73
C SER A 154 -26.78 -53.94 -32.67
N THR A 155 -26.80 -53.09 -33.67
CA THR A 155 -27.80 -52.04 -33.86
C THR A 155 -28.59 -52.33 -35.12
N HIS A 156 -29.87 -52.69 -34.96
CA HIS A 156 -30.77 -52.94 -36.09
C HIS A 156 -32.11 -52.24 -35.86
N GLN A 157 -32.57 -51.45 -36.84
CA GLN A 157 -33.85 -50.72 -36.79
C GLN A 157 -34.06 -49.93 -35.48
N GLN A 158 -33.05 -49.18 -35.02
CA GLN A 158 -33.06 -48.38 -33.78
C GLN A 158 -33.16 -49.18 -32.47
N GLN A 159 -33.01 -50.50 -32.50
CA GLN A 159 -32.84 -51.32 -31.30
C GLN A 159 -31.38 -51.73 -31.17
N THR A 160 -30.76 -51.30 -30.07
CA THR A 160 -29.41 -51.72 -29.68
C THR A 160 -29.53 -52.96 -28.79
N ALA A 161 -28.87 -54.05 -29.19
CA ALA A 161 -28.77 -55.26 -28.40
C ALA A 161 -27.31 -55.48 -27.97
N LEU A 162 -27.11 -55.74 -26.68
CA LEU A 162 -25.82 -56.19 -26.16
C LEU A 162 -25.78 -57.71 -26.28
N LEU A 163 -24.81 -58.22 -27.03
CA LEU A 163 -24.69 -59.64 -27.34
C LEU A 163 -23.43 -60.18 -26.67
N TYR A 164 -23.56 -61.33 -26.04
CA TYR A 164 -22.43 -62.11 -25.53
C TYR A 164 -22.39 -63.43 -26.27
N TRP A 165 -21.25 -63.78 -26.86
CA TRP A 165 -21.08 -65.05 -27.56
C TRP A 165 -20.02 -65.90 -26.88
N GLU A 166 -20.21 -67.22 -26.91
CA GLU A 166 -19.28 -68.19 -26.34
C GLU A 166 -19.33 -69.51 -27.11
N LYS A 167 -18.14 -70.06 -27.40
CA LYS A 167 -17.98 -71.39 -27.98
C LYS A 167 -18.05 -72.42 -26.86
N LYS A 168 -19.12 -73.21 -26.84
CA LYS A 168 -19.27 -74.31 -25.88
C LYS A 168 -18.35 -75.49 -26.25
N ASN A 169 -18.17 -75.74 -27.55
CA ASN A 169 -17.35 -76.81 -28.12
C ASN A 169 -16.86 -76.36 -29.52
N ALA A 170 -16.10 -77.21 -30.22
CA ALA A 170 -15.64 -76.94 -31.59
C ALA A 170 -16.79 -76.69 -32.58
N GLU A 171 -17.97 -77.26 -32.33
CA GLU A 171 -19.12 -77.24 -33.24
C GLU A 171 -20.26 -76.34 -32.77
N GLN A 172 -20.27 -75.90 -31.50
CA GLN A 172 -21.41 -75.20 -30.88
C GLN A 172 -21.02 -73.78 -30.43
N LEU A 173 -21.73 -72.80 -30.99
CA LEU A 173 -21.64 -71.39 -30.66
C LEU A 173 -22.97 -70.93 -30.04
N ILE A 174 -22.90 -70.35 -28.85
CA ILE A 174 -24.06 -69.79 -28.16
C ILE A 174 -23.93 -68.27 -28.17
N ILE A 175 -25.02 -67.58 -28.52
CA ILE A 175 -25.10 -66.11 -28.49
C ILE A 175 -26.28 -65.73 -27.60
N TYR A 176 -25.98 -65.02 -26.52
CA TYR A 176 -26.93 -64.46 -25.58
C TYR A 176 -27.24 -63.01 -26.00
N GLY A 177 -28.51 -62.69 -26.16
CA GLY A 177 -28.99 -61.32 -26.38
C GLY A 177 -29.50 -60.72 -25.08
N LEU A 178 -28.76 -59.77 -24.53
CA LEU A 178 -29.09 -59.09 -23.29
C LEU A 178 -29.91 -57.82 -23.53
N SER A 179 -30.72 -57.46 -22.54
CA SER A 179 -31.43 -56.17 -22.53
C SER A 179 -30.46 -55.01 -22.33
N TYR A 180 -30.18 -54.29 -23.42
CA TYR A 180 -29.33 -53.10 -23.39
C TYR A 180 -29.88 -52.00 -22.48
N ALA A 181 -31.21 -51.85 -22.44
CA ALA A 181 -31.89 -50.90 -21.57
C ALA A 181 -31.69 -51.24 -20.08
N LEU A 182 -31.75 -52.53 -19.71
CA LEU A 182 -31.53 -52.96 -18.33
C LEU A 182 -30.07 -52.78 -17.92
N PHE A 183 -29.12 -53.17 -18.77
CA PHE A 183 -27.69 -52.95 -18.54
C PHE A 183 -27.38 -51.46 -18.34
N ARG A 184 -27.94 -50.59 -19.20
CA ARG A 184 -27.79 -49.14 -19.06
C ARG A 184 -28.37 -48.63 -17.74
N ALA A 185 -29.56 -49.08 -17.36
CA ALA A 185 -30.19 -48.66 -16.11
C ALA A 185 -29.40 -49.07 -14.87
N GLU A 186 -28.86 -50.30 -14.86
CA GLU A 186 -28.00 -50.81 -13.78
C GLU A 186 -26.70 -50.02 -13.67
N LEU A 187 -26.03 -49.75 -14.80
CA LEU A 187 -24.81 -48.94 -14.80
C LEU A 187 -25.08 -47.51 -14.30
N ILE A 188 -26.19 -46.89 -14.71
CA ILE A 188 -26.56 -45.55 -14.22
C ILE A 188 -26.77 -45.58 -12.70
N ALA A 189 -27.47 -46.60 -12.18
CA ALA A 189 -27.69 -46.73 -10.75
C ALA A 189 -26.38 -46.93 -9.96
N ASP A 190 -25.42 -47.68 -10.50
CA ASP A 190 -24.11 -47.86 -9.86
C ASP A 190 -23.26 -46.58 -9.92
N ILE A 191 -23.35 -45.80 -11.00
CA ILE A 191 -22.65 -44.51 -11.12
C ILE A 191 -23.10 -43.53 -10.03
N ASP A 192 -24.40 -43.47 -9.73
CA ASP A 192 -24.94 -42.60 -8.68
C ASP A 192 -24.30 -42.89 -7.30
N THR A 193 -23.82 -44.12 -7.07
CA THR A 193 -23.15 -44.51 -5.80
C THR A 193 -21.75 -43.92 -5.64
N LEU A 194 -21.12 -43.45 -6.73
CA LEU A 194 -19.74 -42.93 -6.71
C LEU A 194 -19.62 -41.54 -6.07
N ASN A 195 -20.73 -40.82 -5.82
CA ASN A 195 -20.74 -39.47 -5.23
C ASN A 195 -19.71 -38.52 -5.89
N LEU A 196 -19.74 -38.48 -7.22
CA LEU A 196 -18.80 -37.66 -7.99
C LEU A 196 -18.98 -36.17 -7.67
N THR A 197 -17.87 -35.45 -7.56
CA THR A 197 -17.89 -34.02 -7.18
C THR A 197 -18.13 -33.06 -8.35
N GLY A 198 -18.02 -33.56 -9.58
CA GLY A 198 -18.15 -32.81 -10.84
C GLY A 198 -19.47 -33.06 -11.56
N GLY A 199 -19.62 -32.41 -12.72
CA GLY A 199 -20.68 -32.73 -13.68
C GLY A 199 -20.26 -33.90 -14.55
N LEU A 200 -21.12 -34.89 -14.69
CA LEU A 200 -20.90 -36.08 -15.50
C LEU A 200 -21.89 -36.12 -16.66
N LYS A 201 -21.40 -36.41 -17.86
CA LYS A 201 -22.21 -36.60 -19.06
C LYS A 201 -21.76 -37.87 -19.77
N ILE A 202 -22.70 -38.78 -20.04
CA ILE A 202 -22.47 -39.96 -20.89
C ILE A 202 -23.33 -39.81 -22.14
N THR A 203 -22.74 -39.98 -23.31
CA THR A 203 -23.45 -39.94 -24.59
C THR A 203 -23.22 -41.19 -25.42
N ASP A 204 -24.22 -41.65 -26.15
CA ASP A 204 -24.13 -42.73 -27.14
C ASP A 204 -24.35 -42.16 -28.54
N ASN A 205 -23.33 -42.17 -29.39
CA ASN A 205 -23.35 -41.52 -30.71
C ASN A 205 -23.92 -40.07 -30.68
N GLY A 206 -23.59 -39.33 -29.61
CA GLY A 206 -24.05 -37.95 -29.38
C GLY A 206 -25.41 -37.81 -28.68
N GLN A 207 -26.18 -38.88 -28.49
CA GLN A 207 -27.40 -38.86 -27.70
C GLN A 207 -27.09 -38.93 -26.20
N ILE A 208 -27.66 -38.04 -25.40
CA ILE A 208 -27.38 -38.01 -23.95
C ILE A 208 -28.02 -39.22 -23.27
N LEU A 209 -27.19 -40.06 -22.67
CA LEU A 209 -27.61 -41.21 -21.87
C LEU A 209 -27.76 -40.86 -20.39
N LEU A 210 -26.84 -40.06 -19.86
CA LEU A 210 -26.81 -39.63 -18.47
C LEU A 210 -26.28 -38.21 -18.40
N LEU A 211 -26.92 -37.39 -17.56
CA LEU A 211 -26.41 -36.10 -17.12
C LEU A 211 -26.62 -36.03 -15.60
N ASP A 212 -25.53 -36.04 -14.84
CA ASP A 212 -25.58 -36.13 -13.38
C ASP A 212 -24.54 -35.21 -12.72
N GLY A 213 -24.72 -34.93 -11.43
CA GLY A 213 -23.82 -34.13 -10.60
C GLY A 213 -23.98 -32.62 -10.78
N ALA A 214 -22.86 -31.91 -10.89
CA ALA A 214 -22.85 -30.44 -10.99
C ALA A 214 -23.45 -29.93 -12.31
N PRO A 215 -24.04 -28.71 -12.34
CA PRO A 215 -24.67 -28.17 -13.53
C PRO A 215 -23.69 -28.09 -14.71
N TRP A 216 -24.01 -28.83 -15.77
CA TRP A 216 -23.23 -28.90 -16.99
C TRP A 216 -23.25 -27.57 -17.74
N ARG A 217 -22.08 -27.06 -18.11
CA ARG A 217 -21.95 -25.81 -18.87
C ARG A 217 -21.29 -26.08 -20.21
N GLU A 218 -21.92 -25.62 -21.29
CA GLU A 218 -21.37 -25.74 -22.66
C GLU A 218 -20.33 -24.65 -23.00
N ASP A 219 -19.82 -23.93 -21.98
CA ASP A 219 -18.83 -22.87 -22.15
C ASP A 219 -17.43 -23.46 -22.44
N SER A 220 -16.79 -22.99 -23.51
CA SER A 220 -15.45 -23.42 -23.94
C SER A 220 -14.35 -23.07 -22.93
N HIS A 221 -14.62 -22.17 -21.98
CA HIS A 221 -13.70 -21.84 -20.89
C HIS A 221 -13.76 -22.80 -19.70
N VAL A 222 -14.69 -23.77 -19.70
CA VAL A 222 -14.78 -24.80 -18.66
C VAL A 222 -13.97 -26.02 -19.09
N LEU A 223 -13.02 -26.44 -18.24
CA LEU A 223 -12.26 -27.66 -18.45
C LEU A 223 -13.24 -28.84 -18.56
N THR A 224 -13.31 -29.44 -19.74
CA THR A 224 -14.11 -30.64 -20.02
C THR A 224 -13.15 -31.71 -20.48
N VAL A 225 -13.10 -32.84 -19.76
CA VAL A 225 -12.30 -34.00 -20.15
C VAL A 225 -13.25 -35.04 -20.72
N SER A 226 -12.99 -35.50 -21.94
CA SER A 226 -13.79 -36.51 -22.63
C SER A 226 -12.95 -37.73 -22.98
N ARG A 227 -13.54 -38.92 -22.90
CA ARG A 227 -12.91 -40.19 -23.27
C ARG A 227 -13.99 -41.19 -23.69
N ASP A 228 -13.71 -41.98 -24.70
CA ASP A 228 -14.60 -43.06 -25.11
C ASP A 228 -14.47 -44.28 -24.21
N PHE A 229 -15.57 -45.02 -24.04
CA PHE A 229 -15.54 -46.29 -23.31
C PHE A 229 -14.77 -47.36 -24.11
N PRO A 230 -14.18 -48.35 -23.42
CA PRO A 230 -13.60 -49.50 -24.09
C PRO A 230 -14.67 -50.36 -24.77
N HIS A 231 -14.24 -51.24 -25.67
CA HIS A 231 -15.10 -52.26 -26.26
C HIS A 231 -15.77 -53.11 -25.15
N PRO A 232 -17.07 -53.45 -25.25
CA PRO A 232 -17.97 -53.32 -26.41
C PRO A 232 -18.64 -51.94 -26.55
N LEU A 233 -18.57 -51.07 -25.54
CA LEU A 233 -19.30 -49.80 -25.48
C LEU A 233 -18.56 -48.64 -26.19
N ALA A 234 -17.78 -48.92 -27.22
CA ALA A 234 -16.91 -47.93 -27.87
C ALA A 234 -17.64 -46.71 -28.48
N GLN A 235 -18.96 -46.82 -28.67
CA GLN A 235 -19.82 -45.72 -29.15
C GLN A 235 -20.21 -44.74 -28.04
N TRP A 236 -19.89 -45.06 -26.78
CA TRP A 236 -20.15 -44.21 -25.64
C TRP A 236 -18.99 -43.28 -25.37
N THR A 237 -19.30 -42.00 -25.21
CA THR A 237 -18.36 -40.98 -24.77
C THR A 237 -18.70 -40.54 -23.36
N LEU A 238 -17.71 -40.62 -22.48
CA LEU A 238 -17.73 -40.13 -21.12
C LEU A 238 -17.14 -38.73 -21.09
N SER A 239 -17.87 -37.75 -20.59
CA SER A 239 -17.39 -36.38 -20.41
C SER A 239 -17.57 -35.94 -18.96
N TYR A 240 -16.54 -35.33 -18.38
CA TYR A 240 -16.52 -34.88 -17.00
C TYR A 240 -16.07 -33.43 -16.87
N GLN A 241 -16.80 -32.66 -16.05
CA GLN A 241 -16.54 -31.26 -15.73
C GLN A 241 -16.28 -31.11 -14.22
N PRO A 242 -15.01 -30.93 -13.77
CA PRO A 242 -14.73 -30.72 -12.36
C PRO A 242 -15.30 -29.37 -11.90
N VAL A 243 -15.93 -29.33 -10.72
CA VAL A 243 -16.48 -28.09 -10.17
C VAL A 243 -15.37 -27.07 -9.93
N ALA A 244 -15.53 -25.88 -10.53
CA ALA A 244 -14.67 -24.76 -10.23
C ALA A 244 -14.94 -24.29 -8.78
N ARG A 245 -14.11 -24.73 -7.83
CA ARG A 245 -14.12 -24.16 -6.47
C ARG A 245 -13.84 -22.67 -6.60
N ARG A 246 -14.82 -21.83 -6.20
CA ARG A 246 -14.69 -20.36 -6.21
C ARG A 246 -13.57 -19.99 -5.25
N GLN A 247 -12.38 -19.74 -5.80
CA GLN A 247 -11.26 -19.26 -5.00
C GLN A 247 -11.42 -17.75 -4.84
N ASP A 248 -11.54 -17.28 -3.59
CA ASP A 248 -11.73 -15.86 -3.30
C ASP A 248 -10.53 -15.03 -3.77
N ILE A 249 -10.82 -14.07 -4.64
CA ILE A 249 -9.86 -13.12 -5.20
C ILE A 249 -9.11 -12.39 -4.07
N TRP A 250 -9.75 -12.17 -2.93
CA TRP A 250 -9.15 -11.52 -1.76
C TRP A 250 -7.99 -12.30 -1.15
N VAL A 251 -8.09 -13.62 -1.07
CA VAL A 251 -7.01 -14.47 -0.53
C VAL A 251 -5.77 -14.41 -1.45
N ARG A 252 -5.98 -14.17 -2.75
CA ARG A 252 -4.91 -14.08 -3.75
C ARG A 252 -4.06 -12.81 -3.61
N PHE A 253 -4.66 -11.67 -3.26
CA PHE A 253 -3.96 -10.37 -3.25
C PHE A 253 -3.70 -9.80 -1.85
N ALA A 254 -4.34 -10.32 -0.81
CA ALA A 254 -4.11 -9.87 0.58
C ALA A 254 -2.63 -9.80 0.98
N PRO A 255 -1.78 -10.84 0.79
CA PRO A 255 -0.39 -10.77 1.23
C PRO A 255 0.42 -9.70 0.49
N THR A 256 0.10 -9.41 -0.78
CA THR A 256 0.76 -8.34 -1.52
C THR A 256 0.40 -6.96 -1.04
N PHE A 257 -0.88 -6.73 -0.78
CA PHE A 257 -1.32 -5.45 -0.23
C PHE A 257 -0.69 -5.20 1.14
N VAL A 258 -0.60 -6.23 1.98
CA VAL A 258 0.08 -6.16 3.28
C VAL A 258 1.56 -5.83 3.11
N ALA A 259 2.29 -6.54 2.23
CA ALA A 259 3.71 -6.29 2.01
C ALA A 259 3.99 -4.85 1.51
N VAL A 260 3.17 -4.37 0.56
CA VAL A 260 3.29 -3.00 0.02
C VAL A 260 2.95 -1.96 1.09
N ALA A 261 1.92 -2.18 1.90
CA ALA A 261 1.55 -1.29 2.99
C ALA A 261 2.66 -1.18 4.05
N VAL A 262 3.27 -2.31 4.43
CA VAL A 262 4.39 -2.35 5.39
C VAL A 262 5.60 -1.59 4.85
N LEU A 263 6.00 -1.82 3.60
CA LEU A 263 7.12 -1.10 2.99
C LEU A 263 6.87 0.41 2.88
N SER A 264 5.63 0.80 2.55
CA SER A 264 5.22 2.20 2.47
C SER A 264 5.28 2.87 3.84
N LEU A 265 4.80 2.18 4.89
CA LEU A 265 4.84 2.68 6.26
C LEU A 265 6.29 2.85 6.77
N LEU A 266 7.17 1.88 6.52
CA LEU A 266 8.58 1.97 6.89
C LEU A 266 9.28 3.15 6.21
N THR A 267 8.97 3.39 4.93
CA THR A 267 9.51 4.52 4.17
C THR A 267 9.04 5.85 4.76
N LEU A 268 7.75 5.97 5.11
CA LEU A 268 7.21 7.17 5.75
C LEU A 268 7.88 7.44 7.10
N ILE A 269 8.05 6.41 7.93
CA ILE A 269 8.72 6.52 9.23
C ILE A 269 10.15 7.02 9.05
N ALA A 270 10.91 6.45 8.11
CA ALA A 270 12.27 6.87 7.82
C ALA A 270 12.36 8.35 7.43
N ILE A 271 11.42 8.84 6.61
CA ILE A 271 11.35 10.26 6.20
C ILE A 271 11.09 11.16 7.41
N LEU A 272 10.13 10.80 8.28
CA LEU A 272 9.82 11.57 9.48
C LEU A 272 11.01 11.67 10.44
N ILE A 273 11.71 10.55 10.67
CA ILE A 273 12.93 10.51 11.49
C ILE A 273 14.03 11.39 10.87
N TYR A 274 14.25 11.28 9.56
CA TYR A 274 15.27 12.06 8.86
C TYR A 274 15.01 13.58 8.98
N HIS A 275 13.77 14.03 8.76
CA HIS A 275 13.41 15.44 8.94
C HIS A 275 13.54 15.91 10.39
N GLY A 276 13.13 15.08 11.35
CA GLY A 276 13.31 15.35 12.78
C GLY A 276 14.79 15.55 13.14
N MET A 277 15.66 14.67 12.65
CA MET A 277 17.10 14.74 12.90
C MET A 277 17.76 15.97 12.27
N GLN A 278 17.39 16.32 11.03
CA GLN A 278 17.90 17.52 10.36
C GLN A 278 17.58 18.81 11.14
N ARG A 279 16.38 18.90 11.73
CA ARG A 279 16.01 20.05 12.59
C ARG A 279 16.91 20.12 13.83
N ARG A 280 17.14 18.99 14.50
CA ARG A 280 17.99 18.93 15.70
C ARG A 280 19.44 19.32 15.39
N ILE A 281 20.00 18.81 14.30
CA ILE A 281 21.37 19.15 13.87
C ILE A 281 21.47 20.65 13.56
N ARG A 282 20.48 21.23 12.88
CA ARG A 282 20.47 22.67 12.58
C ARG A 282 20.43 23.52 13.85
N LEU A 283 19.57 23.16 14.80
CA LEU A 283 19.48 23.86 16.09
C LEU A 283 20.80 23.75 16.88
N ALA A 284 21.39 22.55 16.93
CA ALA A 284 22.68 22.33 17.58
C ALA A 284 23.80 23.17 16.93
N GLN A 285 23.84 23.24 15.59
CA GLN A 285 24.78 24.10 14.87
C GLN A 285 24.59 25.57 15.20
N GLN A 286 23.35 26.05 15.29
CA GLN A 286 23.04 27.42 15.70
C GLN A 286 23.49 27.70 17.14
N GLN A 287 23.33 26.74 18.05
CA GLN A 287 23.79 26.86 19.43
C GLN A 287 25.33 26.90 19.54
N VAL A 288 26.04 26.08 18.77
CA VAL A 288 27.51 26.12 18.73
C VAL A 288 28.01 27.45 18.16
N GLN A 289 27.39 27.94 17.08
CA GLN A 289 27.70 29.25 16.51
C GLN A 289 27.40 30.38 17.50
N PHE A 290 26.29 30.31 18.25
CA PHE A 290 25.94 31.23 19.33
C PHE A 290 27.08 31.33 20.36
N VAL A 291 27.52 30.19 20.91
CA VAL A 291 28.56 30.17 21.95
C VAL A 291 29.88 30.73 21.43
N SER A 292 30.26 30.36 20.20
CA SER A 292 31.50 30.84 19.58
C SER A 292 31.49 32.36 19.39
N GLN A 293 30.39 32.92 18.89
CA GLN A 293 30.28 34.35 18.61
C GLN A 293 30.18 35.20 19.89
N VAL A 294 29.41 34.74 20.88
CA VAL A 294 29.37 35.38 22.22
C VAL A 294 30.77 35.38 22.84
N SER A 295 31.49 34.26 22.78
CA SER A 295 32.86 34.20 23.31
C SER A 295 33.79 35.22 22.64
N HIS A 296 33.67 35.39 21.32
CA HIS A 296 34.48 36.37 20.59
C HIS A 296 34.15 37.81 21.00
N GLU A 297 32.86 38.16 21.08
CA GLU A 297 32.41 39.50 21.45
C GLU A 297 32.69 39.86 22.93
N LEU A 298 32.79 38.86 23.83
CA LEU A 298 33.22 39.05 25.22
C LEU A 298 34.75 39.21 25.33
N LYS A 299 35.53 38.53 24.47
CA LYS A 299 37.00 38.58 24.53
C LYS A 299 37.54 39.99 24.25
N THR A 300 36.97 40.72 23.30
CA THR A 300 37.43 42.08 22.94
C THR A 300 37.34 43.10 24.10
N PRO A 301 36.18 43.35 24.74
CA PRO A 301 36.09 44.28 25.88
C PRO A 301 36.96 43.83 27.05
N LEU A 302 37.02 42.52 27.35
CA LEU A 302 37.89 41.99 28.40
C LEU A 302 39.37 42.23 28.10
N THR A 303 39.79 42.06 26.84
CA THR A 303 41.17 42.35 26.41
C THR A 303 41.51 43.82 26.62
N ASN A 304 40.59 44.73 26.27
CA ASN A 304 40.78 46.17 26.48
C ASN A 304 40.86 46.53 27.97
N ILE A 305 39.95 46.00 28.79
CA ILE A 305 39.99 46.22 30.26
C ILE A 305 41.35 45.79 30.82
N ASN A 306 41.83 44.60 30.45
CA ASN A 306 43.13 44.10 30.89
C ASN A 306 44.28 44.99 30.39
N LEU A 307 44.28 45.40 29.12
CA LEU A 307 45.32 46.26 28.55
C LEU A 307 45.38 47.61 29.27
N TYR A 308 44.24 48.30 29.43
CA TYR A 308 44.21 49.61 30.09
C TYR A 308 44.47 49.51 31.60
N SER A 309 44.11 48.40 32.24
CA SER A 309 44.48 48.12 33.63
C SER A 309 45.99 47.87 33.77
N GLN A 310 46.63 47.22 32.80
CA GLN A 310 48.09 47.04 32.76
C GLN A 310 48.79 48.38 32.54
N LEU A 311 48.31 49.20 31.60
CA LEU A 311 48.82 50.55 31.38
C LEU A 311 48.69 51.42 32.63
N LEU A 312 47.58 51.35 33.37
CA LEU A 312 47.44 52.05 34.67
C LEU A 312 48.42 51.59 35.74
N SER A 313 48.94 50.35 35.65
CA SER A 313 49.89 49.80 36.62
C SER A 313 51.34 50.20 36.36
N GLU A 314 51.64 50.75 35.17
CA GLU A 314 52.95 51.29 34.84
C GLU A 314 53.20 52.62 35.59
N ARG A 315 54.46 52.95 35.89
CA ARG A 315 54.83 54.21 36.56
C ARG A 315 55.10 55.29 35.49
N ASN A 316 54.64 56.53 35.74
CA ASN A 316 54.75 57.75 34.91
C ASN A 316 53.54 58.07 34.01
N HIS A 317 52.37 58.28 34.61
CA HIS A 317 51.20 58.86 33.92
C HIS A 317 50.79 60.16 34.60
N ASP A 318 50.31 61.13 33.81
CA ASP A 318 49.67 62.32 34.36
C ASP A 318 48.21 62.02 34.76
N ASP A 319 47.59 62.95 35.49
CA ASP A 319 46.19 62.79 35.94
C ASP A 319 45.23 62.65 34.74
N ALA A 320 45.54 63.29 33.62
CA ALA A 320 44.71 63.25 32.41
C ALA A 320 44.72 61.88 31.71
N GLN A 321 45.88 61.22 31.64
CA GLN A 321 46.04 59.85 31.14
C GLN A 321 45.35 58.86 32.06
N THR A 322 45.51 59.03 33.38
CA THR A 322 44.86 58.19 34.39
C THR A 322 43.34 58.22 34.25
N LEU A 323 42.75 59.42 34.19
CA LEU A 323 41.31 59.60 33.98
C LEU A 323 40.84 59.02 32.65
N ARG A 324 41.64 59.13 31.59
CA ARG A 324 41.32 58.53 30.28
C ARG A 324 41.30 57.01 30.34
N TYR A 325 42.30 56.38 30.95
CA TYR A 325 42.36 54.91 31.06
C TYR A 325 41.24 54.37 31.94
N LEU A 326 40.95 55.02 33.07
CA LEU A 326 39.79 54.68 33.92
C LEU A 326 38.47 54.81 33.14
N GLY A 327 38.31 55.88 32.35
CA GLY A 327 37.15 56.06 31.49
C GLY A 327 36.98 54.93 30.46
N VAL A 328 38.08 54.45 29.85
CA VAL A 328 38.02 53.31 28.92
C VAL A 328 37.62 52.02 29.64
N ILE A 329 38.19 51.74 30.82
CA ILE A 329 37.84 50.56 31.62
C ILE A 329 36.36 50.61 32.01
N GLU A 330 35.86 51.75 32.49
CA GLU A 330 34.45 51.93 32.84
C GLU A 330 33.54 51.67 31.63
N GLN A 331 33.87 52.26 30.48
CA GLN A 331 33.09 52.12 29.26
C GLN A 331 33.03 50.66 28.76
N GLU A 332 34.17 49.95 28.77
CA GLU A 332 34.22 48.54 28.37
C GLU A 332 33.55 47.62 29.39
N SER A 333 33.60 47.94 30.69
CA SER A 333 32.86 47.21 31.74
C SER A 333 31.35 47.35 31.59
N GLN A 334 30.86 48.57 31.34
CA GLN A 334 29.45 48.82 31.05
C GLN A 334 29.02 48.14 29.74
N ARG A 335 29.90 48.06 28.74
CA ARG A 335 29.66 47.30 27.51
C ARG A 335 29.55 45.79 27.79
N LEU A 336 30.50 45.22 28.55
CA LEU A 336 30.50 43.81 28.91
C LEU A 336 29.24 43.44 29.70
N THR A 337 28.82 44.27 30.65
CA THR A 337 27.58 44.10 31.42
C THR A 337 26.36 44.03 30.51
N ARG A 338 26.24 44.95 29.54
CA ARG A 338 25.16 44.92 28.54
C ARG A 338 25.20 43.67 27.66
N LEU A 339 26.40 43.19 27.28
CA LEU A 339 26.55 41.96 26.50
C LEU A 339 26.05 40.74 27.27
N ILE A 340 26.43 40.61 28.54
CA ILE A 340 25.98 39.53 29.43
C ILE A 340 24.47 39.59 29.62
N GLN A 341 23.91 40.77 29.89
CA GLN A 341 22.46 40.93 30.05
C GLN A 341 21.70 40.51 28.79
N ASN A 342 22.16 40.92 27.60
CA ASN A 342 21.56 40.50 26.33
C ASN A 342 21.59 38.97 26.12
N VAL A 343 22.65 38.29 26.57
CA VAL A 343 22.78 36.83 26.51
C VAL A 343 21.80 36.13 27.46
N LEU A 344 21.64 36.66 28.68
CA LEU A 344 20.69 36.14 29.66
C LEU A 344 19.24 36.37 29.20
N ASP A 345 18.94 37.56 28.68
CA ASP A 345 17.61 37.92 28.17
C ASP A 345 17.22 37.06 26.97
N PHE A 346 18.16 36.70 26.10
CA PHE A 346 17.89 35.82 24.95
C PHE A 346 17.54 34.39 25.34
N ASN A 347 18.09 33.88 26.46
CA ASN A 347 17.83 32.51 26.94
C ASN A 347 16.67 32.41 27.93
N SER A 348 16.18 33.54 28.44
CA SER A 348 15.13 33.56 29.45
C SER A 348 13.75 33.61 28.79
N ALA A 349 12.83 32.75 29.24
CA ALA A 349 11.41 32.92 28.91
C ALA A 349 10.89 34.17 29.64
N PRO A 350 10.32 35.17 28.93
CA PRO A 350 9.82 36.37 29.58
C PRO A 350 8.61 36.04 30.46
N VAL A 351 8.76 36.15 31.77
CA VAL A 351 7.61 36.20 32.69
C VAL A 351 6.94 37.55 32.50
N LEU A 352 5.67 37.55 32.11
CA LEU A 352 4.96 38.76 31.75
C LEU A 352 3.86 39.07 32.75
N SER A 353 4.01 40.21 33.41
CA SER A 353 2.92 40.94 34.03
C SER A 353 2.66 42.18 33.17
N LEU A 354 1.54 42.12 32.43
CA LEU A 354 1.08 43.24 31.61
C LEU A 354 0.27 44.18 32.51
N HIS A 355 0.59 45.47 32.42
CA HIS A 355 -0.04 46.55 33.16
C HIS A 355 -0.36 47.70 32.21
N GLU A 356 -1.18 48.63 32.66
CA GLU A 356 -1.44 49.85 31.93
C GLU A 356 -0.17 50.72 31.87
N VAL A 357 0.31 51.01 30.65
CA VAL A 357 1.48 51.87 30.40
C VAL A 357 1.05 53.12 29.67
N ARG A 358 1.33 54.29 30.25
CA ARG A 358 1.13 55.60 29.60
C ARG A 358 2.18 55.82 28.52
N VAL A 359 1.72 55.94 27.27
CA VAL A 359 2.58 55.94 26.08
C VAL A 359 3.44 57.19 26.01
N VAL A 360 2.86 58.37 26.26
CA VAL A 360 3.56 59.65 26.17
C VAL A 360 4.70 59.70 27.17
N GLU A 361 4.46 59.34 28.43
CA GLU A 361 5.48 59.34 29.48
C GLU A 361 6.63 58.38 29.19
N LEU A 362 6.33 57.22 28.61
CA LEU A 362 7.35 56.27 28.18
C LEU A 362 8.27 56.90 27.12
N LEU A 363 7.69 57.55 26.10
CA LEU A 363 8.48 58.15 25.02
C LEU A 363 9.27 59.37 25.48
N GLU A 364 8.70 60.21 26.34
CA GLU A 364 9.41 61.34 26.96
C GLU A 364 10.59 60.85 27.81
N GLY A 365 10.40 59.79 28.60
CA GLY A 365 11.48 59.18 29.38
C GLY A 365 12.61 58.63 28.51
N ILE A 366 12.27 57.97 27.39
CA ILE A 366 13.26 57.51 26.41
C ILE A 366 13.99 58.69 25.76
N GLN A 367 13.28 59.74 25.35
CA GLN A 367 13.90 60.93 24.77
C GLN A 367 14.89 61.57 25.75
N GLN A 368 14.47 61.82 26.99
CA GLN A 368 15.32 62.40 28.04
C GLN A 368 16.59 61.57 28.29
N THR A 369 16.45 60.24 28.33
CA THR A 369 17.58 59.33 28.56
C THR A 369 18.62 59.40 27.45
N PHE A 370 18.21 59.51 26.19
CA PHE A 370 19.13 59.48 25.04
C PHE A 370 19.62 60.87 24.58
N THR A 371 18.93 61.96 24.95
CA THR A 371 19.31 63.33 24.55
C THR A 371 20.78 63.67 24.83
N PRO A 372 21.39 63.36 25.99
CA PRO A 372 22.80 63.70 26.24
C PRO A 372 23.77 63.04 25.26
N SER A 373 23.61 61.72 25.03
CA SER A 373 24.51 60.95 24.13
C SER A 373 24.35 61.38 22.67
N PHE A 374 23.11 61.62 22.25
CA PHE A 374 22.79 62.07 20.91
C PHE A 374 23.28 63.49 20.63
N SER A 375 23.11 64.41 21.59
CA SER A 375 23.59 65.80 21.48
C SER A 375 25.11 65.88 21.39
N ALA A 376 25.83 65.04 22.15
CA ALA A 376 27.29 64.93 22.06
C ALA A 376 27.79 64.51 20.66
N LYS A 377 26.92 63.87 19.86
CA LYS A 377 27.19 63.44 18.48
C LYS A 377 26.54 64.35 17.43
N GLY A 378 25.88 65.44 17.83
CA GLY A 378 25.19 66.37 16.92
C GLY A 378 23.92 65.81 16.29
N ILE A 379 23.23 64.87 16.96
CA ILE A 379 21.98 64.26 16.47
C ILE A 379 20.81 64.78 17.32
N ALA A 380 19.78 65.35 16.68
CA ALA A 380 18.57 65.81 17.35
C ALA A 380 17.50 64.71 17.41
N ILE A 381 16.90 64.50 18.59
CA ILE A 381 15.76 63.57 18.78
C ILE A 381 14.45 64.35 18.67
N HIS A 382 13.66 64.07 17.64
CA HIS A 382 12.34 64.65 17.44
C HIS A 382 11.26 63.69 17.93
N LEU A 383 10.59 64.03 19.03
CA LEU A 383 9.38 63.35 19.50
C LEU A 383 8.17 63.88 18.72
N GLN A 384 7.43 62.99 18.05
CA GLN A 384 6.21 63.30 17.32
C GLN A 384 5.04 62.46 17.86
N LEU A 385 3.97 63.12 18.28
CA LEU A 385 2.74 62.49 18.73
C LEU A 385 1.65 62.82 17.69
N ASP A 386 1.13 61.80 17.01
CA ASP A 386 0.07 62.00 15.99
C ASP A 386 -1.30 62.24 16.64
N GLU A 387 -2.25 62.74 15.84
CA GLU A 387 -3.66 62.88 16.24
C GLU A 387 -4.22 61.57 16.84
N GLY A 388 -4.80 61.67 18.03
CA GLY A 388 -5.31 60.53 18.80
C GLY A 388 -4.32 59.90 19.79
N ILE A 389 -3.11 60.46 19.91
CA ILE A 389 -2.18 60.19 21.02
C ILE A 389 -2.18 61.41 21.96
N ASP A 390 -2.61 61.20 23.20
CA ASP A 390 -2.56 62.20 24.27
C ASP A 390 -1.94 61.63 25.55
N ALA A 391 -1.83 62.45 26.60
CA ALA A 391 -1.26 62.04 27.89
C ALA A 391 -2.03 60.91 28.58
N ALA A 392 -3.29 60.69 28.21
CA ALA A 392 -4.15 59.62 28.73
C ALA A 392 -4.07 58.34 27.87
N THR A 393 -3.41 58.36 26.70
CA THR A 393 -3.26 57.16 25.87
C THR A 393 -2.43 56.10 26.58
N THR A 394 -3.07 54.96 26.83
CA THR A 394 -2.46 53.80 27.48
C THR A 394 -2.50 52.54 26.62
N VAL A 395 -1.57 51.62 26.91
CA VAL A 395 -1.48 50.28 26.32
C VAL A 395 -1.33 49.25 27.43
N ASN A 396 -1.96 48.09 27.29
CA ASN A 396 -1.75 46.98 28.22
C ASN A 396 -0.46 46.23 27.83
N SER A 397 0.63 46.50 28.55
CA SER A 397 1.97 46.02 28.19
C SER A 397 2.89 45.95 29.40
N ASN A 398 4.14 45.54 29.22
CA ASN A 398 5.16 45.64 30.26
C ASN A 398 6.08 46.84 30.01
N ARG A 399 6.06 47.81 30.94
CA ARG A 399 6.83 49.07 30.81
C ARG A 399 8.32 48.82 30.62
N ASP A 400 8.91 47.92 31.39
CA ASP A 400 10.35 47.64 31.34
C ASP A 400 10.74 46.99 30.01
N LYS A 401 9.94 46.05 29.52
CA LYS A 401 10.19 45.39 28.22
C LYS A 401 10.01 46.36 27.05
N LEU A 402 9.01 47.23 27.07
CA LEU A 402 8.88 48.30 26.07
C LEU A 402 10.05 49.29 26.13
N THR A 403 10.46 49.69 27.33
CA THR A 403 11.65 50.53 27.53
C THR A 403 12.89 49.86 26.93
N GLN A 404 13.07 48.56 27.16
CA GLN A 404 14.17 47.79 26.61
C GLN A 404 14.14 47.72 25.07
N ILE A 405 12.97 47.49 24.47
CA ILE A 405 12.82 47.51 23.01
C ILE A 405 13.21 48.88 22.45
N LEU A 406 12.61 49.95 22.98
CA LEU A 406 12.86 51.32 22.51
C LEU A 406 14.33 51.73 22.71
N ALA A 407 14.93 51.39 23.85
CA ALA A 407 16.35 51.64 24.11
C ALA A 407 17.27 50.92 23.11
N ASN A 408 16.96 49.66 22.76
CA ASN A 408 17.70 48.92 21.75
C ASN A 408 17.56 49.56 20.35
N LEU A 409 16.35 49.99 19.98
CA LEU A 409 16.11 50.68 18.71
C LEU A 409 16.82 52.04 18.65
N MET A 410 16.77 52.82 19.74
CA MET A 410 17.48 54.10 19.86
C MET A 410 19.00 53.92 19.82
N SER A 411 19.54 52.89 20.49
CA SER A 411 20.97 52.57 20.42
C SER A 411 21.40 52.14 19.02
N ASN A 412 20.56 51.41 18.28
CA ASN A 412 20.82 51.11 16.87
C ASN A 412 20.81 52.38 16.02
N ALA A 413 19.84 53.27 16.22
CA ALA A 413 19.81 54.56 15.54
C ALA A 413 21.10 55.36 15.84
N GLU A 414 21.53 55.43 17.09
CA GLU A 414 22.78 56.12 17.48
C GLU A 414 24.03 55.56 16.79
N LYS A 415 24.09 54.24 16.56
CA LYS A 415 25.22 53.57 15.92
C LYS A 415 25.24 53.71 14.40
N TYR A 416 24.06 53.72 13.77
CA TYR A 416 23.93 53.61 12.32
C TYR A 416 23.42 54.88 11.62
N ALA A 417 22.96 55.89 12.38
CA ALA A 417 22.57 57.21 11.89
C ALA A 417 23.79 58.11 11.57
N TYR A 418 24.89 57.54 11.07
CA TYR A 418 26.12 58.28 10.76
C TYR A 418 25.83 59.37 9.72
N GLN A 419 26.25 60.62 10.00
CA GLN A 419 26.00 61.85 9.23
C GLN A 419 24.55 62.36 9.18
N SER A 420 23.57 61.61 9.72
CA SER A 420 22.21 62.13 9.88
C SER A 420 22.06 62.88 11.20
N GLN A 421 21.77 64.18 11.12
CA GLN A 421 21.58 65.07 12.27
C GLN A 421 20.25 64.85 13.01
N ARG A 422 19.50 63.79 12.70
CA ARG A 422 18.12 63.61 13.16
C ARG A 422 17.75 62.15 13.37
N VAL A 423 17.05 61.88 14.48
CA VAL A 423 16.29 60.66 14.73
C VAL A 423 14.87 61.05 15.17
N GLU A 424 13.87 60.30 14.73
CA GLU A 424 12.46 60.55 14.99
C GLU A 424 11.89 59.44 15.86
N LEU A 425 11.32 59.81 17.00
CA LEU A 425 10.57 58.95 17.90
C LEU A 425 9.10 59.32 17.74
N ARG A 426 8.26 58.38 17.31
CA ARG A 426 6.87 58.69 16.94
C ARG A 426 5.87 57.70 17.52
N ALA A 427 4.79 58.22 18.08
CA ALA A 427 3.61 57.45 18.43
C ALA A 427 2.45 57.75 17.46
N THR A 428 1.80 56.69 17.01
CA THR A 428 0.61 56.78 16.15
C THR A 428 -0.47 55.84 16.67
N ARG A 429 -1.74 56.27 16.60
CA ARG A 429 -2.88 55.42 16.94
C ARG A 429 -3.61 54.98 15.68
N THR A 430 -3.93 53.70 15.61
CA THR A 430 -4.85 53.13 14.63
C THR A 430 -6.03 52.49 15.35
N ARG A 431 -7.04 52.01 14.61
CA ARG A 431 -8.19 51.31 15.20
C ARG A 431 -7.81 50.07 16.01
N GLN A 432 -6.74 49.38 15.61
CA GLN A 432 -6.34 48.09 16.19
C GLN A 432 -5.06 48.16 17.02
N HIS A 433 -4.21 49.16 16.79
CA HIS A 433 -2.89 49.23 17.40
C HIS A 433 -2.48 50.64 17.81
N VAL A 434 -1.74 50.75 18.91
CA VAL A 434 -0.82 51.87 19.15
C VAL A 434 0.53 51.46 18.58
N ILE A 435 1.09 52.31 17.72
CA ILE A 435 2.36 52.06 17.03
C ILE A 435 3.41 53.00 17.60
N LEU A 436 4.47 52.44 18.17
CA LEU A 436 5.65 53.18 18.61
C LEU A 436 6.77 52.95 17.61
N SER A 437 7.34 54.01 17.06
CA SER A 437 8.35 53.88 16.01
C SER A 437 9.59 54.72 16.27
N VAL A 438 10.75 54.15 15.91
CA VAL A 438 12.05 54.82 15.86
C VAL A 438 12.49 54.84 14.41
N ARG A 439 12.70 56.04 13.88
CA ARG A 439 13.21 56.23 12.52
C ARG A 439 14.56 56.93 12.56
N ASP A 440 15.54 56.28 11.95
CA ASP A 440 16.82 56.90 11.60
C ASP A 440 16.80 57.42 10.16
N TYR A 441 17.83 58.20 9.84
CA TYR A 441 18.03 58.78 8.50
C TYR A 441 19.38 58.35 7.91
N GLY A 442 19.85 57.15 8.29
CA GLY A 442 21.10 56.57 7.81
C GLY A 442 21.01 55.99 6.39
N GLN A 443 21.90 55.05 6.07
CA GLN A 443 22.01 54.47 4.72
C GLN A 443 20.95 53.40 4.38
N GLY A 444 20.12 53.00 5.35
CA GLY A 444 19.19 51.89 5.17
C GLY A 444 19.90 50.53 5.04
N VAL A 445 19.17 49.52 4.56
CA VAL A 445 19.73 48.18 4.29
C VAL A 445 19.25 47.62 2.95
N THR A 446 19.97 46.62 2.40
CA THR A 446 19.50 45.94 1.17
C THR A 446 18.21 45.15 1.42
N ARG A 447 17.40 44.90 0.37
CA ARG A 447 16.19 44.06 0.50
C ARG A 447 16.47 42.66 1.04
N GLN A 448 17.65 42.10 0.74
CA GLN A 448 18.06 40.79 1.26
C GLN A 448 18.41 40.86 2.74
N ALA A 449 19.07 41.93 3.18
CA ALA A 449 19.38 42.17 4.59
C ALA A 449 18.13 42.43 5.44
N LEU A 450 17.16 43.18 4.91
CA LEU A 450 15.88 43.46 5.57
C LEU A 450 15.17 42.17 6.04
N LYS A 451 15.17 41.12 5.21
CA LYS A 451 14.57 39.81 5.52
C LYS A 451 15.31 39.02 6.60
N GLN A 452 16.51 39.46 6.98
CA GLN A 452 17.39 38.76 7.92
C GLN A 452 17.67 39.56 9.19
N LEU A 453 17.25 40.83 9.28
CA LEU A 453 17.56 41.74 10.39
C LEU A 453 17.23 41.18 11.78
N PHE A 454 16.14 40.42 11.89
CA PHE A 454 15.72 39.84 13.17
C PHE A 454 16.31 38.46 13.45
N LYS A 455 17.04 37.87 12.49
CA LYS A 455 17.72 36.61 12.73
C LYS A 455 18.81 36.83 13.78
N PRO A 456 18.91 35.93 14.78
CA PRO A 456 19.99 36.00 15.77
C PRO A 456 21.35 36.10 15.07
N PHE A 457 22.22 36.97 15.58
CA PHE A 457 23.59 37.17 15.12
C PHE A 457 23.76 37.77 13.73
N TYR A 458 22.67 38.09 13.05
CA TYR A 458 22.76 38.71 11.73
C TYR A 458 23.28 40.14 11.85
N ARG A 459 24.33 40.43 11.10
CA ARG A 459 24.91 41.77 10.94
C ARG A 459 25.02 42.07 9.45
N VAL A 460 24.70 43.29 9.08
CA VAL A 460 24.91 43.76 7.70
C VAL A 460 26.40 44.02 7.54
N ASN A 461 27.10 43.18 6.77
CA ASN A 461 28.50 43.41 6.42
C ASN A 461 28.57 44.49 5.34
N ASN A 462 28.95 45.70 5.73
CA ASN A 462 29.29 46.80 4.81
C ASN A 462 30.66 47.38 5.18
N GLN A 463 31.43 47.81 4.20
CA GLN A 463 32.78 48.39 4.37
C GLN A 463 32.80 49.62 5.32
N LEU A 464 31.67 50.31 5.53
CA LEU A 464 31.50 51.40 6.51
C LEU A 464 31.07 50.94 7.93
N THR A 465 30.63 49.69 8.08
CA THR A 465 30.23 49.11 9.38
C THR A 465 31.31 48.25 10.02
N GLU A 466 32.45 48.09 9.34
CA GLU A 466 33.67 47.50 9.90
C GLU A 466 34.17 48.39 11.05
N GLY A 467 33.92 47.96 12.29
CA GLY A 467 34.28 48.70 13.51
C GLY A 467 33.10 49.05 14.42
N VAL A 468 31.85 48.98 13.94
CA VAL A 468 30.67 49.21 14.80
C VAL A 468 30.45 47.99 15.71
N SER A 469 30.53 48.18 17.02
CA SER A 469 30.35 47.14 18.04
C SER A 469 28.87 46.68 18.17
N GLY A 470 28.62 45.37 18.13
CA GLY A 470 27.31 44.79 18.39
C GLY A 470 27.23 43.27 18.16
N THR A 471 26.48 42.56 19.02
CA THR A 471 26.34 41.09 18.98
C THR A 471 25.42 40.58 17.88
N GLY A 472 24.61 41.44 17.27
CA GLY A 472 23.55 41.02 16.33
C GLY A 472 22.35 40.34 17.00
N ILE A 473 22.23 40.40 18.35
CA ILE A 473 21.11 39.77 19.08
C ILE A 473 20.03 40.80 19.46
N GLY A 474 20.37 42.10 19.51
CA GLY A 474 19.47 43.14 20.02
C GLY A 474 18.09 43.19 19.33
N LEU A 475 18.04 43.13 17.99
CA LEU A 475 16.78 43.10 17.25
C LEU A 475 16.01 41.79 17.43
N THR A 476 16.69 40.67 17.62
CA THR A 476 16.07 39.38 17.95
C THR A 476 15.41 39.41 19.33
N ILE A 477 16.09 39.98 20.33
CA ILE A 477 15.51 40.19 21.67
C ILE A 477 14.29 41.10 21.56
N CYS A 478 14.37 42.19 20.78
CA CYS A 478 13.22 43.07 20.58
C CYS A 478 12.03 42.34 19.96
N GLN A 479 12.27 41.44 19.01
CA GLN A 479 11.23 40.62 18.41
C GLN A 479 10.61 39.66 19.44
N GLN A 480 11.43 38.92 20.21
CA GLN A 480 10.96 38.00 21.26
C GLN A 480 10.15 38.74 22.34
N LEU A 481 10.62 39.91 22.77
CA LEU A 481 9.91 40.74 23.74
C LEU A 481 8.57 41.25 23.18
N ALA A 482 8.54 41.72 21.94
CA ALA A 482 7.30 42.14 21.29
C ALA A 482 6.30 40.98 21.18
N GLU A 483 6.75 39.82 20.67
CA GLU A 483 5.92 38.62 20.54
C GLU A 483 5.37 38.16 21.90
N SER A 484 6.18 38.24 22.95
CA SER A 484 5.74 37.90 24.30
C SER A 484 4.60 38.79 24.79
N MET A 485 4.59 40.08 24.43
CA MET A 485 3.54 41.04 24.77
C MET A 485 2.36 41.04 23.79
N ASN A 486 2.21 40.00 22.94
CA ASN A 486 1.25 39.95 21.83
C ASN A 486 1.36 41.16 20.87
N ALA A 487 2.53 41.78 20.81
CA ALA A 487 2.85 42.87 19.90
C ALA A 487 3.64 42.33 18.70
N SER A 488 3.76 43.13 17.64
CA SER A 488 4.64 42.81 16.51
C SER A 488 5.69 43.90 16.30
N LEU A 489 6.91 43.49 15.95
CA LEU A 489 7.99 44.39 15.58
C LEU A 489 8.20 44.34 14.07
N LYS A 490 8.16 45.51 13.41
CA LYS A 490 8.36 45.67 11.96
C LYS A 490 9.57 46.54 11.68
N ALA A 491 10.23 46.26 10.56
CA ALA A 491 11.32 47.07 10.03
C ALA A 491 11.06 47.38 8.56
N GLU A 492 11.23 48.64 8.18
CA GLU A 492 10.95 49.15 6.83
C GLU A 492 12.09 50.08 6.38
N ASN A 493 12.54 49.93 5.13
CA ASN A 493 13.41 50.93 4.50
C ASN A 493 12.58 52.17 4.18
N CYS A 494 13.05 53.34 4.59
CA CYS A 494 12.54 54.63 4.12
C CYS A 494 13.39 55.13 2.94
N GLU A 495 13.01 56.24 2.31
CA GLU A 495 13.84 56.88 1.25
C GLU A 495 15.28 57.16 1.73
N ARG A 496 15.42 57.50 3.01
CA ARG A 496 16.68 57.53 3.76
C ARG A 496 16.45 56.88 5.13
N GLY A 497 17.37 56.00 5.53
CA GLY A 497 17.36 55.29 6.79
C GLY A 497 16.33 54.17 6.92
N MET A 498 16.15 53.74 8.16
CA MET A 498 15.21 52.68 8.55
C MET A 498 14.15 53.20 9.51
N ARG A 499 12.96 52.62 9.44
CA ARG A 499 11.93 52.75 10.48
C ARG A 499 11.69 51.40 11.13
N PHE A 500 11.81 51.36 12.45
CA PHE A 500 11.41 50.22 13.27
C PHE A 500 10.14 50.59 14.02
N SER A 501 9.13 49.71 14.00
CA SER A 501 7.82 49.97 14.59
C SER A 501 7.37 48.81 15.47
N VAL A 502 7.03 49.08 16.72
CA VAL A 502 6.37 48.16 17.63
C VAL A 502 4.87 48.42 17.58
N LEU A 503 4.10 47.44 17.15
CA LEU A 503 2.64 47.52 17.04
C LEU A 503 2.02 46.82 18.25
N LEU A 504 1.49 47.61 19.16
CA LEU A 504 0.85 47.16 20.40
C LEU A 504 -0.66 47.09 20.17
N PRO A 505 -1.33 45.95 20.42
CA PRO A 505 -2.76 45.86 20.27
C PRO A 505 -3.48 46.80 21.25
N VAL A 506 -4.47 47.53 20.78
CA VAL A 506 -5.41 48.27 21.65
C VAL A 506 -6.38 47.22 22.18
N GLY A 507 -6.34 46.94 23.48
CA GLY A 507 -7.02 45.79 24.07
C GLY A 507 -8.52 45.72 23.76
N ALA A 508 -8.97 44.55 23.27
CA ALA A 508 -10.25 44.01 23.71
C ALA A 508 -10.00 43.38 25.08
N SER A 509 -10.81 43.73 26.07
CA SER A 509 -10.82 43.09 27.39
C SER A 509 -11.17 41.61 27.23
N THR A 510 -10.20 40.72 27.13
CA THR A 510 -10.45 39.29 27.35
C THR A 510 -10.48 39.06 28.85
N GLY A 511 -11.69 39.17 29.42
CA GLY A 511 -12.00 38.53 30.68
C GLY A 511 -11.70 37.05 30.54
N ILE A 512 -10.70 36.57 31.27
CA ILE A 512 -10.44 35.15 31.41
C ILE A 512 -11.59 34.61 32.27
N ASP A 513 -12.52 33.91 31.62
CA ASP A 513 -13.53 33.11 32.28
C ASP A 513 -12.82 31.94 32.99
N THR A 514 -12.59 32.12 34.29
CA THR A 514 -12.14 31.06 35.19
C THR A 514 -13.35 30.19 35.56
N SER A 515 -13.88 29.44 34.60
CA SER A 515 -14.83 28.37 34.88
C SER A 515 -14.68 27.22 33.89
N HIS A 516 -13.82 26.26 34.22
CA HIS A 516 -14.24 24.86 34.25
C HIS A 516 -13.27 24.00 35.09
N PRO A 517 -13.81 23.12 35.95
CA PRO A 517 -13.06 22.36 36.96
C PRO A 517 -12.31 21.15 36.42
#